data_AF-A0A2K3J6F3-F1
#
_entry.id   AF-A0A2K3J6F3-F1
#
_cell.length_a   1.000
_cell.length_b   1.000
_cell.length_c   1.000
_cell.angle_alpha   90.00
_cell.angle_beta   90.00
_cell.angle_gamma   90.00
#
_symmetry.space_group_name_H-M   'P 1'
#
loop_
_entity.id
_entity.type
_entity.pdbx_description
1 polymer ?
#
loop_
_entity_poly.entity_id
_entity_poly.type
_entity_poly.pdbx_seq_one_letter_code
_entity_poly.pdbx_strand_id
1 'polypeptide(L)'
;MLRIISILIVVLLIHVPINYAYNFYNDLDWYGVFVVNNVGIYAAMGSFVFASGFGLYLNPNNREINSVKKGLTFLKKRVLRIFPLYWIALVLFLFFLDYLRINPFYLLAHIFGMQLVVAPEFGPPILTLWFIGVIVLYYLTYIILNLVGSIKRIIPVSIAILLAFGLLNGFLGLVEYRFFLYYFMF
;
A
#
# COMPACT_ATOMS: atom_id res chain seq x y z
N MET A 1 1.57 -11.17 13.65
CA MET A 1 2.61 -10.54 14.49
C MET A 1 3.49 -9.59 13.69
N LEU A 2 4.32 -10.05 12.74
CA LEU A 2 5.24 -9.18 11.97
C LEU A 2 4.57 -7.94 11.34
N ARG A 3 3.43 -8.12 10.66
CA ARG A 3 2.68 -6.99 10.05
C ARG A 3 2.22 -5.93 11.06
N ILE A 4 1.86 -6.36 12.27
CA ILE A 4 1.39 -5.46 13.34
C ILE A 4 2.58 -4.68 13.89
N ILE A 5 3.72 -5.34 14.09
CA ILE A 5 4.96 -4.70 14.55
C ILE A 5 5.43 -3.65 13.54
N SER A 6 5.44 -3.99 12.24
CA SER A 6 5.83 -3.03 11.19
C SER A 6 4.90 -1.81 11.14
N ILE A 7 3.58 -1.99 11.25
CA ILE A 7 2.62 -0.87 11.32
C ILE A 7 2.87 -0.03 12.58
N LEU A 8 3.10 -0.67 13.72
CA LEU A 8 3.34 0.02 14.99
C LEU A 8 4.61 0.90 14.90
N ILE A 9 5.68 0.38 14.32
CA ILE A 9 6.93 1.14 14.10
C ILE A 9 6.66 2.36 13.20
N VAL A 10 5.91 2.19 12.11
CA VAL A 10 5.57 3.29 11.19
C VAL A 10 4.68 4.34 11.86
N VAL A 11 3.74 3.93 12.71
CA VAL A 11 2.88 4.89 13.44
C VAL A 11 3.70 5.62 14.50
N LEU A 12 4.50 4.91 15.29
CA LEU A 12 5.29 5.50 16.38
C LEU A 12 6.38 6.45 15.88
N LEU A 13 7.10 6.09 14.81
CA LEU A 13 8.22 6.90 14.32
C LEU A 13 7.80 8.09 13.46
N ILE A 14 6.61 8.05 12.83
CA ILE A 14 6.22 9.04 11.81
C ILE A 14 4.99 9.85 12.21
N HIS A 15 4.01 9.19 12.85
CA HIS A 15 2.65 9.74 13.00
C HIS A 15 2.34 10.18 14.43
N VAL A 16 3.07 9.67 15.42
CA VAL A 16 3.01 10.23 16.78
C VAL A 16 3.63 11.62 16.72
N PRO A 17 2.96 12.66 17.29
CA PRO A 17 3.39 14.04 17.18
C PRO A 17 4.87 14.20 17.53
N ILE A 18 5.51 15.11 16.80
CA ILE A 18 6.91 15.52 16.97
C ILE A 18 7.23 15.57 18.47
N ASN A 19 6.45 16.18 19.36
CA ASN A 19 6.77 16.27 20.80
C ASN A 19 7.10 14.96 21.55
N TYR A 20 6.59 13.78 21.16
CA TYR A 20 6.95 12.51 21.82
C TYR A 20 8.10 11.77 21.11
N ALA A 21 8.12 11.77 19.79
CA ALA A 21 9.24 11.24 19.01
C ALA A 21 10.49 12.15 19.09
N TYR A 22 10.30 13.45 19.35
CA TYR A 22 11.32 14.48 19.48
C TYR A 22 12.22 14.22 20.69
N ASN A 23 11.69 13.69 21.80
CA ASN A 23 12.54 13.24 22.90
C ASN A 23 13.43 12.06 22.49
N PHE A 24 12.89 11.11 21.70
CA PHE A 24 13.68 10.01 21.16
C PHE A 24 14.72 10.48 20.12
N TYR A 25 14.38 11.49 19.30
CA TYR A 25 15.27 12.07 18.30
C TYR A 25 16.30 13.05 18.88
N ASN A 26 16.02 13.71 20.01
CA ASN A 26 16.94 14.65 20.66
C ASN A 26 18.14 13.95 21.31
N ASP A 27 17.95 12.71 21.77
CA ASP A 27 19.04 11.87 22.29
C ASP A 27 19.90 11.25 21.18
N LEU A 28 19.47 11.36 19.92
CA LEU A 28 20.19 10.86 18.75
C LEU A 28 21.00 11.99 18.10
N ASP A 29 22.19 11.65 17.63
CA ASP A 29 22.94 12.54 16.75
C ASP A 29 22.27 12.64 15.37
N TRP A 30 22.72 13.59 14.55
CA TRP A 30 22.20 13.81 13.20
C TRP A 30 22.21 12.54 12.34
N TYR A 31 23.19 11.65 12.55
CA TYR A 31 23.28 10.35 11.88
C TYR A 31 22.22 9.36 12.38
N GLY A 32 22.00 9.27 13.70
CA GLY A 32 20.96 8.46 14.31
C GLY A 32 19.55 8.88 13.89
N VAL A 33 19.28 10.18 13.82
CA VAL A 33 18.01 10.72 13.28
C VAL A 33 17.85 10.31 11.81
N PHE A 34 18.91 10.42 11.00
CA PHE A 34 18.88 10.01 9.60
C PHE A 34 18.58 8.51 9.45
N VAL A 35 19.24 7.64 10.22
CA VAL A 35 19.04 6.19 10.16
C VAL A 35 17.63 5.79 10.60
N VAL A 36 17.15 6.30 11.74
CA VAL A 36 15.83 5.94 12.25
C VAL A 36 14.72 6.47 11.34
N ASN A 37 14.81 7.73 10.92
CA ASN A 37 13.76 8.36 10.11
C ASN A 37 13.80 7.84 8.67
N ASN A 38 14.94 7.86 7.98
CA ASN A 38 14.95 7.45 6.57
C ASN A 38 14.99 5.93 6.45
N VAL A 39 16.03 5.28 6.97
CA VAL A 39 16.25 3.84 6.75
C VAL A 39 15.20 3.02 7.50
N GLY A 40 14.89 3.38 8.74
CA GLY A 40 13.92 2.69 9.58
C GLY A 40 12.52 2.65 8.97
N ILE A 41 12.03 3.77 8.41
CA ILE A 41 10.71 3.84 7.76
C ILE A 41 10.67 2.96 6.52
N TYR A 42 11.65 3.09 5.62
CA TYR A 42 11.67 2.28 4.39
C TYR A 42 11.81 0.79 4.70
N ALA A 43 12.63 0.42 5.68
CA ALA A 43 12.78 -0.95 6.12
C ALA A 43 11.49 -1.49 6.75
N ALA A 44 10.81 -0.71 7.59
CA ALA A 44 9.54 -1.11 8.22
C ALA A 44 8.43 -1.29 7.16
N MET A 45 8.32 -0.36 6.22
CA MET A 45 7.37 -0.43 5.12
C MET A 45 7.66 -1.60 4.17
N GLY A 46 8.92 -1.79 3.78
CA GLY A 46 9.33 -2.93 2.95
C GLY A 46 9.06 -4.26 3.64
N SER A 47 9.39 -4.36 4.93
CA SER A 47 9.11 -5.55 5.76
C SER A 47 7.61 -5.82 5.87
N PHE A 48 6.79 -4.76 6.01
CA PHE A 48 5.34 -4.90 6.02
C PHE A 48 4.82 -5.47 4.70
N VAL A 49 5.26 -4.90 3.57
CA VAL A 49 4.81 -5.31 2.22
C VAL A 49 5.23 -6.74 1.95
N PHE A 50 6.48 -7.10 2.25
CA PHE A 50 6.99 -8.46 2.14
C PHE A 50 6.22 -9.44 3.01
N ALA A 51 6.05 -9.15 4.31
CA ALA A 51 5.24 -9.99 5.20
C ALA A 51 3.78 -10.09 4.73
N SER A 52 3.29 -9.07 4.02
CA SER A 52 1.97 -9.04 3.39
C SER A 52 1.88 -10.01 2.22
N GLY A 53 2.77 -9.91 1.24
CA GLY A 53 2.84 -10.84 0.11
C GLY A 53 3.13 -12.28 0.56
N PHE A 54 4.18 -12.47 1.36
CA PHE A 54 4.59 -13.78 1.87
C PHE A 54 3.48 -14.48 2.68
N GLY A 55 2.78 -13.75 3.55
CA GLY A 55 1.67 -14.34 4.31
C GLY A 55 0.43 -14.62 3.47
N LEU A 56 0.23 -13.95 2.32
CA LEU A 56 -0.78 -14.39 1.34
C LEU A 56 -0.37 -15.74 0.75
N TYR A 57 0.89 -15.84 0.31
CA TYR A 57 1.43 -17.07 -0.24
C TYR A 57 1.38 -18.22 0.76
N LEU A 58 1.73 -18.04 2.04
CA LEU A 58 1.73 -19.14 3.02
C LEU A 58 0.34 -19.72 3.32
N ASN A 59 -0.73 -18.96 3.11
CA ASN A 59 -2.08 -19.42 3.42
C ASN A 59 -2.57 -20.42 2.34
N PRO A 60 -2.82 -21.70 2.69
CA PRO A 60 -3.20 -22.72 1.72
C PRO A 60 -4.45 -22.35 0.91
N ASN A 61 -5.43 -21.73 1.56
CA ASN A 61 -6.68 -21.31 0.91
C ASN A 61 -6.47 -20.22 -0.17
N ASN A 62 -5.36 -19.47 -0.10
CA ASN A 62 -5.02 -18.44 -1.07
C ASN A 62 -4.12 -18.97 -2.19
N ARG A 63 -3.31 -20.02 -1.94
CA ARG A 63 -2.45 -20.65 -2.97
C ARG A 63 -3.25 -21.29 -4.10
N GLU A 64 -4.48 -21.74 -3.80
CA GLU A 64 -5.32 -22.44 -4.74
C GLU A 64 -6.32 -21.53 -5.48
N ILE A 65 -5.99 -20.24 -5.64
CA ILE A 65 -6.78 -19.34 -6.51
C ILE A 65 -6.50 -19.71 -7.97
N ASN A 66 -7.15 -20.77 -8.42
CA ASN A 66 -7.07 -21.32 -9.77
C ASN A 66 -8.28 -20.96 -10.64
N SER A 67 -9.21 -20.16 -10.12
CA SER A 67 -10.40 -19.72 -10.84
C SER A 67 -10.78 -18.29 -10.48
N VAL A 68 -11.41 -17.62 -11.45
CA VAL A 68 -11.94 -16.25 -11.29
C VAL A 68 -12.90 -16.18 -10.10
N LYS A 69 -13.77 -17.19 -9.92
CA LYS A 69 -14.71 -17.27 -8.78
C LYS A 69 -14.00 -17.28 -7.42
N LYS A 70 -12.92 -18.06 -7.28
CA LYS A 70 -12.11 -18.07 -6.06
C LYS A 70 -11.39 -16.72 -5.86
N GLY A 71 -10.89 -16.10 -6.94
CA GLY A 71 -10.28 -14.77 -6.92
C GLY A 71 -11.27 -13.68 -6.44
N LEU A 72 -12.49 -13.66 -6.95
CA LEU A 72 -13.54 -12.75 -6.47
C LEU A 72 -13.90 -13.00 -5.01
N THR A 73 -13.97 -14.28 -4.59
CA THR A 73 -14.23 -14.63 -3.19
C THR A 73 -13.10 -14.11 -2.28
N PHE A 74 -11.85 -14.21 -2.73
CA PHE A 74 -10.68 -13.66 -2.04
C PHE A 74 -10.75 -12.14 -1.91
N LEU A 75 -11.12 -11.42 -2.97
CA LEU A 75 -11.28 -9.97 -2.96
C LEU A 75 -12.42 -9.55 -2.05
N LYS A 76 -13.59 -10.18 -2.17
CA LYS A 76 -14.76 -9.88 -1.36
C LYS A 76 -14.44 -9.92 0.14
N LYS A 77 -13.74 -10.97 0.59
CA LYS A 77 -13.32 -11.10 2.01
C LYS A 77 -12.42 -9.95 2.46
N ARG A 78 -11.55 -9.45 1.59
CA ARG A 78 -10.61 -8.35 1.91
C ARG A 78 -11.25 -7.00 1.84
N VAL A 79 -12.07 -6.74 0.82
CA VAL A 79 -12.85 -5.52 0.69
C VAL A 79 -13.75 -5.35 1.91
N LEU A 80 -14.52 -6.38 2.29
CA LEU A 80 -15.40 -6.33 3.46
C LEU A 80 -14.66 -6.14 4.79
N ARG A 81 -13.36 -6.47 4.85
CA ARG A 81 -12.54 -6.28 6.05
C ARG A 81 -11.87 -4.90 6.10
N ILE A 82 -11.38 -4.41 4.96
CA ILE A 82 -10.52 -3.22 4.87
C ILE A 82 -11.35 -1.97 4.62
N PHE A 83 -12.29 -2.02 3.68
CA PHE A 83 -13.00 -0.83 3.20
C PHE A 83 -13.89 -0.19 4.25
N PRO A 84 -14.63 -0.93 5.11
CA PRO A 84 -15.44 -0.28 6.15
C PRO A 84 -14.61 0.59 7.08
N LEU A 85 -13.48 0.08 7.57
CA LEU A 85 -12.57 0.82 8.44
C LEU A 85 -11.90 1.98 7.70
N TYR A 86 -11.53 1.75 6.44
CA TYR A 86 -10.91 2.76 5.60
C TYR A 86 -11.87 3.90 5.25
N TRP A 87 -13.15 3.64 5.00
CA TRP A 87 -14.13 4.70 4.74
C TRP A 87 -14.40 5.55 5.98
N ILE A 88 -14.45 4.93 7.17
CA ILE A 88 -14.50 5.68 8.42
C ILE A 88 -13.25 6.58 8.54
N ALA A 89 -12.06 6.05 8.30
CA ALA A 89 -10.83 6.84 8.31
C ALA A 89 -10.86 7.96 7.27
N LEU A 90 -11.32 7.69 6.04
CA LEU A 90 -11.46 8.69 4.99
C LEU A 90 -12.37 9.84 5.45
N VAL A 91 -13.54 9.55 6.01
CA VAL A 91 -14.44 10.56 6.57
C VAL A 91 -13.74 11.38 7.65
N LEU A 92 -13.06 10.73 8.60
CA LEU A 92 -12.33 11.45 9.64
C LEU A 92 -11.25 12.38 9.04
N PHE A 93 -10.50 11.93 8.04
CA PHE A 93 -9.49 12.76 7.38
C PHE A 93 -10.12 13.94 6.63
N LEU A 94 -11.26 13.74 5.97
CA LEU A 94 -11.99 14.81 5.28
C LEU A 94 -12.39 15.93 6.25
N PHE A 95 -12.95 15.59 7.42
CA PHE A 95 -13.45 16.57 8.38
C PHE A 95 -12.37 17.16 9.30
N PHE A 96 -11.44 16.34 9.80
CA PHE A 96 -10.47 16.77 10.82
C PHE A 96 -9.16 17.31 10.27
N LEU A 97 -8.81 17.00 9.01
CA LEU A 97 -7.58 17.46 8.35
C LEU A 97 -7.84 18.36 7.13
N ASP A 98 -9.05 18.94 7.06
CA ASP A 98 -9.46 19.93 6.06
C ASP A 98 -9.32 19.50 4.59
N TYR A 99 -9.59 18.21 4.31
CA TYR A 99 -9.63 17.69 2.93
C TYR A 99 -11.02 17.85 2.28
N LEU A 100 -11.90 18.72 2.80
CA LEU A 100 -13.27 18.90 2.29
C LEU A 100 -13.34 19.41 0.84
N ARG A 101 -12.26 20.05 0.35
CA ARG A 101 -12.15 20.55 -1.03
C ARG A 101 -11.58 19.53 -2.02
N ILE A 102 -11.56 18.25 -1.65
CA ILE A 102 -11.07 17.17 -2.52
C ILE A 102 -11.86 17.09 -3.83
N ASN A 103 -11.15 16.83 -4.94
CA ASN A 103 -11.79 16.61 -6.23
C ASN A 103 -12.76 15.40 -6.15
N PRO A 104 -14.00 15.50 -6.66
CA PRO A 104 -14.97 14.39 -6.61
C PRO A 104 -14.49 13.10 -7.28
N PHE A 105 -13.76 13.19 -8.40
CA PHE A 105 -13.19 12.02 -9.07
C PHE A 105 -12.10 11.36 -8.23
N TYR A 106 -11.31 12.16 -7.52
CA TYR A 106 -10.31 11.64 -6.60
C TYR A 106 -10.95 11.00 -5.37
N LEU A 107 -12.03 11.58 -4.85
CA LEU A 107 -12.82 10.98 -3.79
C LEU A 107 -13.44 9.64 -4.23
N LEU A 108 -13.94 9.54 -5.46
CA LEU A 108 -14.39 8.26 -6.04
C LEU A 108 -13.25 7.25 -6.11
N ALA A 109 -12.07 7.67 -6.58
CA ALA A 109 -10.89 6.80 -6.60
C ALA A 109 -10.54 6.30 -5.19
N HIS A 110 -10.64 7.17 -4.17
CA HIS A 110 -10.50 6.76 -2.77
C HIS A 110 -11.55 5.71 -2.39
N ILE A 111 -12.84 5.92 -2.67
CA ILE A 111 -13.92 4.98 -2.33
C ILE A 111 -13.68 3.58 -2.91
N PHE A 112 -13.12 3.49 -4.12
CA PHE A 112 -12.80 2.23 -4.81
C PHE A 112 -11.40 1.68 -4.53
N GLY A 113 -10.56 2.37 -3.75
CA GLY A 113 -9.19 1.94 -3.47
C GLY A 113 -8.21 2.15 -4.65
N MET A 114 -8.59 2.97 -5.62
CA MET A 114 -7.82 3.29 -6.83
C MET A 114 -7.06 4.62 -6.73
N GLN A 115 -7.07 5.28 -5.57
CA GLN A 115 -6.43 6.58 -5.38
C GLN A 115 -4.95 6.59 -5.79
N LEU A 116 -4.23 5.47 -5.66
CA LEU A 116 -2.81 5.40 -6.02
C LEU A 116 -2.55 5.45 -7.53
N VAL A 117 -3.54 5.06 -8.34
CA VAL A 117 -3.45 5.08 -9.82
C VAL A 117 -3.83 6.43 -10.39
N VAL A 118 -4.35 7.36 -9.58
CA VAL A 118 -4.75 8.69 -10.07
C VAL A 118 -4.18 9.82 -9.23
N ALA A 119 -3.53 9.51 -8.11
CA ALA A 119 -3.06 10.50 -7.14
C ALA A 119 -2.23 11.61 -7.79
N PRO A 120 -1.17 11.35 -8.58
CA PRO A 120 -0.32 12.43 -9.06
C PRO A 120 -1.06 13.49 -9.89
N GLU A 121 -2.16 13.14 -10.56
CA GLU A 121 -3.02 14.07 -11.29
C GLU A 121 -3.90 14.92 -10.35
N PHE A 122 -4.43 14.31 -9.28
CA PHE A 122 -5.36 14.97 -8.36
C PHE A 122 -4.71 15.56 -7.11
N GLY A 123 -3.40 15.39 -6.94
CA GLY A 123 -2.61 15.94 -5.83
C GLY A 123 -1.93 14.88 -4.95
N PRO A 124 -1.18 15.30 -3.92
CA PRO A 124 -0.48 14.35 -3.07
C PRO A 124 -1.46 13.36 -2.39
N PRO A 125 -1.10 12.07 -2.27
CA PRO A 125 -1.90 11.12 -1.53
C PRO A 125 -2.19 11.58 -0.11
N ILE A 126 -3.44 11.42 0.34
CA ILE A 126 -3.83 11.71 1.73
C ILE A 126 -2.91 10.93 2.67
N LEU A 127 -2.38 11.62 3.68
CA LEU A 127 -1.44 11.07 4.66
C LEU A 127 -1.99 9.74 5.20
N THR A 128 -1.13 8.73 5.29
CA THR A 128 -1.44 7.34 5.72
C THR A 128 -2.36 6.53 4.81
N LEU A 129 -3.33 7.16 4.14
CA LEU A 129 -4.37 6.48 3.37
C LEU A 129 -3.88 5.95 2.01
N TRP A 130 -2.78 6.50 1.50
CA TRP A 130 -2.10 6.03 0.28
C TRP A 130 -1.81 4.52 0.30
N PHE A 131 -1.50 4.00 1.48
CA PHE A 131 -1.13 2.60 1.69
C PHE A 131 -2.25 1.62 1.35
N ILE A 132 -3.51 2.00 1.57
CA ILE A 132 -4.65 1.16 1.19
C ILE A 132 -4.71 0.96 -0.32
N GLY A 133 -4.38 2.00 -1.10
CA GLY A 133 -4.32 1.92 -2.55
C GLY A 133 -3.23 0.95 -3.02
N VAL A 134 -2.04 1.03 -2.41
CA VAL A 134 -0.94 0.08 -2.67
C VAL A 134 -1.38 -1.36 -2.41
N ILE A 135 -1.97 -1.63 -1.24
CA ILE A 135 -2.41 -2.98 -0.88
C ILE A 135 -3.47 -3.50 -1.86
N VAL A 136 -4.42 -2.67 -2.27
CA VAL A 136 -5.46 -3.06 -3.24
C VAL A 136 -4.82 -3.47 -4.55
N LEU A 137 -3.90 -2.67 -5.10
CA LEU A 137 -3.17 -3.03 -6.32
C LEU A 137 -2.38 -4.33 -6.16
N TYR A 138 -1.71 -4.52 -5.04
CA TYR A 138 -0.98 -5.76 -4.77
C TYR A 138 -1.88 -6.99 -4.60
N TYR A 139 -3.08 -6.85 -4.06
CA TYR A 139 -4.06 -7.93 -4.08
C TYR A 139 -4.54 -8.27 -5.49
N LEU A 140 -4.71 -7.28 -6.37
CA LEU A 140 -5.01 -7.52 -7.78
C LEU A 140 -3.85 -8.24 -8.47
N THR A 141 -2.62 -7.75 -8.30
CA THR A 141 -1.40 -8.41 -8.81
C THR A 141 -1.31 -9.84 -8.33
N TYR A 142 -1.50 -10.09 -7.03
CA TYR A 142 -1.47 -11.44 -6.46
C TYR A 142 -2.48 -12.39 -7.11
N ILE A 143 -3.70 -11.94 -7.40
CA ILE A 143 -4.71 -12.77 -8.07
C ILE A 143 -4.27 -13.11 -9.49
N ILE A 144 -3.79 -12.11 -10.24
CA ILE A 144 -3.31 -12.31 -11.62
C ILE A 144 -2.18 -13.35 -11.62
N LEU A 145 -1.22 -13.21 -10.71
CA LEU A 145 -0.09 -14.15 -10.60
C LEU A 145 -0.51 -15.57 -10.19
N ASN A 146 -1.51 -15.71 -9.30
CA ASN A 146 -2.02 -17.04 -8.93
C ASN A 146 -2.80 -17.71 -10.06
N LEU A 147 -3.57 -16.94 -10.84
CA LEU A 147 -4.30 -17.47 -12.01
C LEU A 147 -3.35 -18.00 -13.09
N VAL A 148 -2.13 -17.47 -13.16
CA VAL A 148 -1.08 -17.92 -14.07
C VAL A 148 -0.47 -19.27 -13.63
N GLY A 149 -0.41 -19.53 -12.31
CA GLY A 149 -0.16 -20.83 -11.69
C GLY A 149 1.28 -21.40 -11.77
N SER A 150 2.08 -21.01 -12.76
CA SER A 150 3.46 -21.54 -12.95
C SER A 150 4.52 -20.48 -12.73
N ILE A 151 5.56 -20.79 -11.95
CA ILE A 151 6.67 -19.85 -11.67
C ILE A 151 7.34 -19.32 -12.95
N LYS A 152 7.48 -20.17 -13.97
CA LYS A 152 8.06 -19.81 -15.29
C LYS A 152 7.22 -18.74 -16.01
N ARG A 153 5.93 -18.66 -15.70
CA ARG A 153 4.99 -17.67 -16.25
C ARG A 153 4.75 -16.50 -15.30
N ILE A 154 4.84 -16.71 -13.98
CA ILE A 154 4.70 -15.67 -12.96
C ILE A 154 5.74 -14.57 -13.14
N ILE A 155 7.01 -14.92 -13.37
CA ILE A 155 8.09 -13.93 -13.55
C ILE A 155 7.81 -13.01 -14.74
N PRO A 156 7.61 -13.49 -15.99
CA PRO A 156 7.33 -12.60 -17.11
C PRO A 156 6.02 -11.83 -16.96
N VAL A 157 4.98 -12.41 -16.35
CA VAL A 157 3.72 -11.68 -16.08
C VAL A 157 3.93 -10.59 -15.03
N SER A 158 4.72 -10.83 -13.98
CA SER A 158 5.05 -9.81 -12.99
C SER A 158 5.84 -8.65 -13.62
N ILE A 159 6.80 -8.95 -14.49
CA ILE A 159 7.52 -7.92 -15.25
C ILE A 159 6.56 -7.17 -16.18
N ALA A 160 5.64 -7.86 -16.85
CA ALA A 160 4.65 -7.23 -17.73
C ALA A 160 3.70 -6.29 -16.96
N ILE A 161 3.26 -6.67 -15.76
CA ILE A 161 2.45 -5.80 -14.88
C ILE A 161 3.26 -4.55 -14.51
N LEU A 162 4.52 -4.72 -14.07
CA LEU A 162 5.39 -3.60 -13.73
C LEU A 162 5.59 -2.65 -14.92
N LEU A 163 5.85 -3.20 -16.11
CA LEU A 163 6.00 -2.42 -17.34
C LEU A 163 4.69 -1.72 -17.72
N ALA A 164 3.53 -2.38 -17.59
CA ALA A 164 2.24 -1.77 -17.89
C ALA A 164 1.98 -0.54 -17.00
N PHE A 165 2.20 -0.64 -15.69
CA PHE A 165 2.11 0.51 -14.79
C PHE A 165 3.22 1.55 -15.05
N GLY A 166 4.43 1.11 -15.41
CA GLY A 166 5.53 1.99 -15.75
C GLY A 166 5.25 2.85 -16.99
N LEU A 167 4.66 2.24 -18.02
CA LEU A 167 4.20 2.94 -19.23
C LEU A 167 3.01 3.85 -18.91
N LEU A 168 2.04 3.37 -18.14
CA LEU A 168 0.92 4.19 -17.69
C LEU A 168 1.41 5.46 -16.98
N ASN A 169 2.43 5.34 -16.14
CA ASN A 169 3.04 6.48 -15.47
C ASN A 169 3.90 7.35 -16.40
N GLY A 170 4.69 6.73 -17.28
CA GLY A 170 5.55 7.47 -18.22
C GLY A 170 4.77 8.31 -19.22
N PHE A 171 3.60 7.85 -19.66
CA PHE A 171 2.76 8.56 -20.62
C PHE A 171 1.71 9.47 -19.98
N LEU A 172 1.08 9.04 -18.88
CA LEU A 172 -0.05 9.76 -18.29
C LEU A 172 0.26 10.37 -16.92
N GLY A 173 1.43 10.06 -16.33
CA GLY A 173 1.79 10.55 -14.99
C GLY A 173 0.91 10.02 -13.87
N LEU A 174 0.13 8.96 -14.09
CA LEU A 174 -0.98 8.58 -13.23
C LEU A 174 -0.59 7.75 -11.99
N VAL A 175 0.54 7.03 -12.01
CA VAL A 175 0.82 6.02 -10.97
C VAL A 175 1.77 6.57 -9.94
N GLU A 176 1.36 6.53 -8.68
CA GLU A 176 2.18 7.00 -7.58
C GLU A 176 3.46 6.15 -7.38
N TYR A 177 4.59 6.82 -7.12
CA TYR A 177 5.92 6.19 -7.13
C TYR A 177 6.09 5.05 -6.12
N ARG A 178 5.36 5.07 -4.99
CA ARG A 178 5.44 4.06 -3.93
C ARG A 178 4.95 2.70 -4.40
N PHE A 179 4.08 2.65 -5.42
CA PHE A 179 3.74 1.38 -6.07
C PHE A 179 4.99 0.67 -6.59
N PHE A 180 5.85 1.39 -7.33
CA PHE A 180 7.07 0.85 -7.92
C PHE A 180 8.12 0.53 -6.85
N LEU A 181 8.27 1.41 -5.85
CA LEU A 181 9.24 1.26 -4.78
C LEU A 181 9.07 -0.06 -4.02
N TYR A 182 7.83 -0.44 -3.71
CA TYR A 182 7.55 -1.65 -2.95
C TYR A 182 7.19 -2.86 -3.82
N TYR A 183 7.16 -2.72 -5.15
CA TYR A 183 6.70 -3.78 -6.06
C TYR A 183 7.53 -5.05 -5.94
N PHE A 184 8.86 -4.91 -5.95
CA PHE A 184 9.78 -6.06 -5.85
C PHE A 184 9.81 -6.69 -4.45
N MET A 185 9.32 -5.97 -3.44
CA MET A 185 9.22 -6.50 -2.07
C MET A 185 7.96 -7.36 -1.87
N PHE A 186 6.92 -7.17 -2.69
CA PHE A 186 5.65 -7.89 -2.61
C PHE A 186 5.70 -9.24 -3.32
#